data_AF-A0A8H6E0E0-F1
#
_entry.id   AF-A0A8H6E0E0-F1
#
_cell.length_a   1.000
_cell.length_b   1.000
_cell.length_c   1.000
_cell.angle_alpha   90.00
_cell.angle_beta   90.00
_cell.angle_gamma   90.00
#
_symmetry.space_group_name_H-M   'P 1'
#
loop_
_entity.id
_entity.type
_entity.pdbx_description
1 polymer ?
#
loop_
_entity_poly.entity_id
_entity_poly.type
_entity_poly.pdbx_seq_one_letter_code
_entity_poly.pdbx_strand_id
1 'polypeptide(L)' 'AMGNSSNPDAVVDTRAKVYGVSNLRVVDASAFPYLPAGHPMSSIYAFAELIAENILGR' A
#
# COMPACT_ATOMS: atom_id res chain seq x y z
N ALA A 1 -3.28 -2.82 -7.78
CA ALA A 1 -3.46 -1.98 -6.57
C ALA A 1 -3.57 -2.86 -5.32
N MET A 2 -3.70 -2.28 -4.12
CA MET A 2 -3.87 -3.03 -2.87
C MET A 2 -5.21 -3.77 -2.82
N GLY A 3 -5.23 -4.98 -2.27
CA GLY A 3 -6.45 -5.78 -2.15
C GLY A 3 -6.30 -7.05 -1.33
N ASN A 4 -7.38 -7.84 -1.27
CA ASN A 4 -7.37 -9.18 -0.68
C ASN A 4 -6.61 -10.15 -1.60
N SER A 5 -5.96 -11.17 -1.04
CA SER A 5 -5.26 -12.21 -1.81
C SER A 5 -6.17 -13.05 -2.71
N SER A 6 -7.48 -13.07 -2.47
CA SER A 6 -8.45 -13.72 -3.36
C SER A 6 -8.80 -12.87 -4.58
N ASN A 7 -8.45 -11.59 -4.61
CA ASN A 7 -8.66 -10.73 -5.77
C ASN A 7 -7.51 -10.94 -6.77
N PRO A 8 -7.77 -11.44 -7.99
CA PRO A 8 -6.72 -11.69 -8.99
C PRO A 8 -6.02 -10.40 -9.46
N ASP A 9 -6.65 -9.23 -9.30
CA ASP A 9 -6.08 -7.94 -9.71
C ASP A 9 -5.28 -7.24 -8.59
N ALA A 10 -5.20 -7.85 -7.40
CA ALA A 10 -4.45 -7.31 -6.28
C ALA A 10 -2.94 -7.57 -6.43
N VAL A 11 -2.13 -6.53 -6.24
CA VAL A 11 -0.67 -6.60 -6.37
C VAL A 11 0.02 -6.56 -5.00
N VAL A 12 -0.56 -5.82 -4.05
CA VAL A 12 -0.05 -5.70 -2.69
C VAL A 12 -1.12 -5.98 -1.65
N ASP A 13 -0.70 -6.47 -0.48
CA ASP A 13 -1.56 -6.64 0.69
C ASP A 13 -1.74 -5.32 1.49
N THR A 14 -2.51 -5.38 2.58
CA THR A 14 -2.75 -4.23 3.47
C THR A 14 -1.53 -3.75 4.25
N ARG A 15 -0.41 -4.47 4.18
CA ARG A 15 0.89 -4.08 4.72
C ARG A 15 1.88 -3.67 3.62
N ALA A 16 1.35 -3.37 2.44
CA ALA A 16 2.07 -2.97 1.24
C ALA A 16 3.04 -4.02 0.69
N LYS A 17 2.93 -5.29 1.11
CA LYS A 17 3.81 -6.36 0.64
C LYS A 17 3.36 -6.86 -0.72
N VAL A 18 4.31 -7.03 -1.63
CA VAL A 18 4.03 -7.54 -2.98
C VAL A 18 3.71 -9.03 -2.93
N TYR A 19 2.59 -9.43 -3.51
CA TYR A 19 2.22 -10.84 -3.60
C TYR A 19 3.24 -11.61 -4.44
N GLY A 20 3.64 -12.79 -3.97
CA GLY A 20 4.59 -13.67 -4.67
C GLY A 20 6.06 -13.25 -4.59
N VAL A 21 6.39 -12.14 -3.91
CA VAL A 21 7.76 -11.65 -3.77
C VAL A 21 8.11 -11.48 -2.30
N SER A 22 9.30 -11.95 -1.91
CA SER A 22 9.83 -11.77 -0.56
C SER A 22 10.56 -10.43 -0.41
N ASN A 23 10.42 -9.81 0.76
CA ASN A 23 11.14 -8.59 1.15
C ASN A 23 10.98 -7.38 0.21
N LEU A 24 9.85 -7.30 -0.51
CA LEU A 24 9.51 -6.17 -1.37
C LEU A 24 8.18 -5.54 -0.94
N ARG A 25 8.16 -4.20 -0.87
CA ARG A 25 6.94 -3.42 -0.62
C ARG A 25 6.83 -2.28 -1.63
N VAL A 26 5.60 -1.88 -1.95
CA VAL A 26 5.30 -0.70 -2.78
C VAL A 26 4.48 0.28 -1.96
N VAL A 27 5.06 1.46 -1.70
CA VAL A 27 4.47 2.49 -0.83
C VAL A 27 4.38 3.80 -1.59
N ASP A 28 3.35 3.90 -2.42
CA ASP A 28 3.12 5.04 -3.32
C ASP A 28 1.62 5.19 -3.66
N ALA A 29 1.30 6.08 -4.61
CA ALA A 29 -0.06 6.26 -5.11
C ALA A 29 -0.63 5.02 -5.84
N SER A 30 0.21 4.17 -6.45
CA SER A 30 -0.21 2.98 -7.21
C SER A 30 -0.78 1.87 -6.33
N ALA A 31 -0.46 1.90 -5.03
CA ALA A 31 -1.03 1.00 -4.04
C ALA A 31 -2.52 1.29 -3.77
N PHE A 32 -3.00 2.52 -4.00
CA PHE A 32 -4.39 2.86 -3.71
C PHE A 32 -5.35 2.15 -4.68
N PRO A 33 -6.34 1.39 -4.20
CA PRO A 33 -7.32 0.74 -5.07
C PRO A 33 -8.24 1.74 -5.77
N TYR A 34 -8.48 2.89 -5.13
CA TYR A 34 -9.23 4.01 -5.66
C TYR A 34 -8.58 5.32 -5.23
N LEU A 35 -8.72 6.35 -6.04
CA LEU A 35 -8.25 7.69 -5.66
C LEU A 35 -9.10 8.23 -4.50
N PRO A 36 -8.47 8.69 -3.41
CA PRO A 36 -9.18 9.41 -2.36
C PRO A 36 -9.75 10.73 -2.90
N ALA A 37 -10.84 11.21 -2.30
CA ALA A 37 -11.45 12.47 -2.72
C ALA A 37 -10.51 13.66 -2.48
N GLY A 38 -10.36 14.52 -3.50
CA GLY A 38 -9.48 15.68 -3.45
C GLY A 38 -8.04 15.37 -3.90
N HIS A 39 -7.09 16.24 -3.55
CA HIS A 39 -5.69 16.03 -3.89
C HIS A 39 -5.09 14.89 -3.06
N PRO A 40 -4.51 13.83 -3.67
CA PRO A 40 -4.14 12.62 -2.96
C PRO A 40 -2.84 12.76 -2.14
N MET A 41 -2.16 13.92 -2.23
CA MET A 41 -0.86 14.15 -1.61
C MET A 41 -0.86 13.81 -0.10
N SER A 42 -1.85 14.31 0.65
CA SER A 42 -1.93 14.07 2.10
C SER A 42 -2.19 12.59 2.42
N SER A 43 -3.08 11.94 1.67
CA SER A 43 -3.37 10.51 1.84
C SER A 43 -2.14 9.64 1.53
N ILE A 44 -1.37 9.99 0.50
CA ILE A 44 -0.14 9.29 0.14
C ILE A 44 0.91 9.45 1.26
N TYR A 45 1.11 10.65 1.79
CA TYR A 45 2.03 10.86 2.92
C TYR A 45 1.59 10.08 4.17
N ALA A 46 0.29 10.09 4.50
CA ALA A 46 -0.24 9.34 5.63
C ALA A 46 -0.04 7.82 5.47
N PHE A 47 -0.25 7.29 4.26
CA PHE A 47 0.01 5.89 3.94
C PHE A 47 1.50 5.55 4.07
N ALA A 48 2.39 6.43 3.59
CA ALA A 48 3.83 6.25 3.69
C ALA A 48 4.29 6.16 5.15
N GLU A 49 3.82 7.07 6.01
CA GLU A 49 4.13 7.05 7.45
C GLU A 49 3.62 5.78 8.13
N LEU A 50 2.37 5.38 7.89
CA LEU A 50 1.79 4.17 8.47
C LEU A 50 2.62 2.92 8.13
N ILE A 51 3.06 2.78 6.87
CA ILE A 51 3.87 1.64 6.46
C ILE A 51 5.30 1.76 6.98
N ALA A 52 5.87 2.96 7.09
CA ALA A 52 7.17 3.16 7.71
C ALA A 52 7.17 2.74 9.19
N GLU A 53 6.12 3.08 9.94
CA GLU A 53 5.91 2.60 11.31
C GLU A 53 5.86 1.07 11.37
N ASN A 54 5.07 0.47 10.48
CA ASN A 54 4.99 -0.99 10.38
C ASN A 54 6.33 -1.66 10.02
N ILE A 55 7.16 -1.04 9.19
CA ILE A 55 8.50 -1.55 8.85
C ILE A 55 9.43 -1.48 10.07
N LEU A 56 9.40 -0.35 10.78
CA LEU A 56 10.24 -0.11 11.95
C LEU A 56 9.76 -0.85 13.21
N GLY A 57 8.54 -1.40 13.20
CA GLY A 57 7.97 -2.13 14.32
C GLY A 57 7.55 -1.21 15.48
N ARG A 58 7.17 0.03 15.17
CA ARG A 58 6.66 1.03 16.12
C ARG A 58 5.15 1.21 15.97
#